data_AF-A0A1V2NZ34-F1
#
_entry.id   AF-A0A1V2NZ34-F1
#
_cell.length_a   1.000
_cell.length_b   1.000
_cell.length_c   1.000
_cell.angle_alpha   90.00
_cell.angle_beta   90.00
_cell.angle_gamma   90.00
#
_symmetry.space_group_name_H-M   'P 1'
#
loop_
_entity.id
_entity.type
_entity.pdbx_description
1 polymer ?
#
loop_
_entity_poly.entity_id
_entity_poly.type
_entity_poly.pdbx_seq_one_letter_code
_entity_poly.pdbx_strand_id
1 'polypeptide(L)'
;MITSAFLHEGAACVLMAAPLVYGVAHFVAEIVRQSRLRREGDRYLAALAIVPLLAAGLEGTAYRVDPIQQVSVERVVAMSPVETVTRLARGPDFSAERPFLLRLTGYPTPTTASGTGLEVGTRWSFLLAGDPIVTEVVAHDQRRIAFAVVEDQSKTQRWLHWQGGSIQLTPRADGTTEVDLTVEFTRRLDPSWYFGPIEAAMVGAGLDHFADSLGLTAGARPTD
;
A
#
# COMPACT_ATOMS: atom_id res chain seq x y z
N MET A 1 13.31 7.12 20.43
CA MET A 1 11.86 7.24 20.18
C MET A 1 11.37 8.69 20.03
N ILE A 2 12.02 9.70 20.63
CA ILE A 2 11.57 11.11 20.47
C ILE A 2 11.93 11.68 19.08
N THR A 3 13.03 11.25 18.46
CA THR A 3 13.45 11.72 17.13
C THR A 3 12.58 11.21 15.97
N SER A 4 11.94 10.04 16.12
CA SER A 4 11.00 9.50 15.11
C SER A 4 9.63 10.17 15.12
N ALA A 5 9.26 10.85 16.22
CA ALA A 5 8.04 11.64 16.30
C ALA A 5 8.22 13.06 15.71
N PHE A 6 9.45 13.59 15.68
CA PHE A 6 9.74 14.90 15.10
C PHE A 6 9.94 14.87 13.58
N LEU A 7 10.34 13.74 13.00
CA LEU A 7 10.18 13.48 11.57
C LEU A 7 8.83 12.83 11.36
N HIS A 8 7.84 13.58 10.88
CA HIS A 8 6.51 13.09 10.51
C HIS A 8 6.56 11.84 9.58
N GLU A 9 7.72 11.59 8.97
CA GLU A 9 8.03 10.53 8.01
C GLU A 9 8.34 9.16 8.66
N GLY A 10 8.54 9.09 9.99
CA GLY A 10 8.71 7.84 10.75
C GLY A 10 7.55 7.48 11.68
N ALA A 11 6.51 8.32 11.75
CA ALA A 11 5.40 8.12 12.68
C ALA A 11 4.50 6.94 12.26
N ALA A 12 4.25 6.77 10.96
CA ALA A 12 3.40 5.69 10.46
C ALA A 12 3.95 4.30 10.82
N CYS A 13 5.26 4.06 10.63
CA CYS A 13 5.86 2.78 10.97
C CYS A 13 5.88 2.52 12.48
N VAL A 14 6.11 3.54 13.31
CA VAL A 14 6.04 3.41 14.77
C VAL A 14 4.62 3.14 15.23
N LEU A 15 3.63 3.84 14.66
CA LEU A 15 2.21 3.63 14.95
C LEU A 15 1.77 2.20 14.61
N MET A 16 2.25 1.67 13.47
CA MET A 16 1.97 0.30 13.05
C MET A 16 2.74 -0.74 13.88
N ALA A 17 4.01 -0.51 14.22
CA ALA A 17 4.83 -1.49 14.92
C ALA A 17 4.60 -1.53 16.45
N ALA A 18 4.19 -0.41 17.05
CA ALA A 18 4.04 -0.30 18.51
C ALA A 18 3.06 -1.33 19.09
N PRO A 19 1.83 -1.55 18.54
CA PRO A 19 0.91 -2.54 19.07
C PRO A 19 1.50 -3.96 19.07
N LEU A 20 2.25 -4.32 18.02
CA LEU A 20 2.91 -5.62 17.94
C LEU A 20 3.99 -5.74 19.03
N VAL A 21 4.89 -4.76 19.14
CA VAL A 21 6.00 -4.79 20.11
C VAL A 21 5.47 -4.83 21.55
N TYR A 22 4.55 -3.93 21.90
CA TYR A 22 3.99 -3.88 23.25
C TYR A 22 3.12 -5.09 23.55
N GLY A 23 2.36 -5.59 22.56
CA GLY A 23 1.56 -6.80 22.69
C GLY A 23 2.41 -8.03 22.98
N VAL A 24 3.50 -8.21 22.22
CA VAL A 24 4.47 -9.29 22.43
C VAL A 24 5.15 -9.18 23.80
N ALA A 25 5.63 -7.98 24.17
CA ALA A 25 6.27 -7.77 25.46
C ALA A 25 5.33 -8.08 26.64
N HIS A 26 4.07 -7.63 26.56
CA HIS A 26 3.05 -7.91 27.55
C HIS A 26 2.74 -9.41 27.65
N PHE A 27 2.59 -10.08 26.50
CA PHE A 27 2.35 -11.52 26.43
C PHE A 27 3.47 -12.34 27.07
N VAL A 28 4.73 -12.03 26.74
CA VAL A 28 5.91 -12.68 27.34
C VAL A 28 5.98 -12.43 28.84
N ALA A 29 5.75 -11.18 29.29
CA ALA A 29 5.74 -10.84 30.71
C ALA A 29 4.70 -11.66 31.48
N GLU A 30 3.51 -11.84 30.91
CA GLU A 30 2.43 -12.61 31.51
C GLU A 30 2.73 -14.11 31.56
N ILE A 31 3.32 -14.68 30.49
CA ILE A 31 3.81 -16.08 30.50
C ILE A 31 4.83 -16.28 31.61
N VAL A 32 5.83 -15.38 31.72
CA VAL A 32 6.87 -15.48 32.76
C VAL A 32 6.24 -15.38 34.15
N ARG A 33 5.32 -14.43 34.36
CA ARG A 33 4.62 -14.26 35.64
C ARG A 33 3.85 -15.51 36.03
N GLN A 34 3.07 -16.08 35.11
CA GLN A 34 2.29 -17.30 35.37
C GLN A 34 3.18 -18.52 35.59
N SER A 35 4.29 -18.65 34.86
CA SER A 35 5.22 -19.79 35.01
C SER A 35 5.88 -19.86 36.39
N ARG A 36 6.14 -18.69 37.02
CA ARG A 36 6.68 -18.59 38.38
C ARG A 36 5.71 -19.07 39.45
N LEU A 37 4.40 -18.99 39.18
CA LEU A 37 3.33 -19.40 40.09
C LEU A 37 2.93 -20.88 39.91
N ARG A 38 3.43 -21.54 38.87
CA ARG A 38 3.07 -22.92 38.50
C ARG A 38 4.07 -23.95 39.04
N ARG A 39 3.58 -25.19 39.24
CA ARG A 39 4.39 -26.36 39.64
C ARG A 39 5.39 -26.71 38.53
N GLU A 40 6.47 -27.42 38.86
CA GLU A 40 7.58 -27.69 37.92
C GLU A 40 7.16 -28.35 36.60
N GLY A 41 6.17 -29.26 36.61
CA GLY A 41 5.65 -29.91 35.39
C GLY A 41 4.93 -28.98 34.42
N ASP A 42 4.31 -27.90 34.91
CA ASP A 42 3.54 -26.96 34.09
C ASP A 42 4.43 -25.89 33.43
N ARG A 43 5.71 -25.78 33.85
CA ARG A 43 6.67 -24.81 33.28
C ARG A 43 7.01 -25.13 31.83
N TYR A 44 6.98 -26.41 31.45
CA TYR A 44 7.19 -26.85 30.07
C TYR A 44 6.10 -26.34 29.12
N LEU A 45 4.84 -26.30 29.56
CA LEU A 45 3.73 -25.77 28.77
C LEU A 45 3.86 -24.24 28.57
N ALA A 46 4.32 -23.52 29.59
CA ALA A 46 4.61 -22.09 29.48
C ALA A 46 5.78 -21.81 28.52
N ALA A 47 6.82 -22.64 28.52
CA ALA A 47 7.92 -22.55 27.55
C ALA A 47 7.45 -22.85 26.12
N LEU A 48 6.54 -23.81 25.94
CA LEU A 48 5.97 -24.15 24.64
C LEU A 48 5.20 -22.98 24.01
N ALA A 49 4.55 -22.14 24.83
CA ALA A 49 3.83 -20.95 24.37
C ALA A 49 4.73 -19.86 23.75
N ILE A 50 6.05 -19.89 24.01
CA ILE A 50 7.03 -18.96 23.44
C ILE A 50 7.47 -19.41 22.03
N VAL A 51 7.38 -20.71 21.72
CA VAL A 51 7.79 -21.28 20.43
C VAL A 51 7.13 -20.60 19.21
N PRO A 52 5.80 -20.38 19.14
CA PRO A 52 5.19 -19.71 17.99
C PRO A 52 5.66 -18.26 17.84
N LEU A 53 5.97 -17.57 18.94
CA LEU A 53 6.51 -16.21 18.89
C LEU A 53 7.94 -16.20 18.31
N LEU A 54 8.77 -17.17 18.70
CA LEU A 54 10.11 -17.33 18.13
C LEU A 54 10.04 -17.68 16.65
N ALA A 55 9.12 -18.58 16.27
CA ALA A 55 8.88 -18.92 14.87
C ALA A 55 8.44 -17.70 14.06
N ALA A 56 7.50 -16.88 14.57
CA ALA A 56 7.10 -15.63 13.93
C ALA A 56 8.25 -14.62 13.80
N GLY A 57 9.19 -14.60 14.76
CA GLY A 57 10.38 -13.75 14.70
C GLY A 57 11.45 -14.19 13.70
N LEU A 58 11.36 -15.41 13.15
CA LEU A 58 12.26 -15.88 12.09
C LEU A 58 11.84 -15.38 10.70
N GLU A 59 10.56 -15.03 10.54
CA GLU A 59 10.08 -14.38 9.31
C GLU A 59 10.77 -13.02 9.14
N GLY A 60 11.26 -12.75 7.94
CA GLY A 60 12.05 -11.57 7.60
C GLY A 60 13.56 -11.71 7.77
N THR A 61 14.04 -12.78 8.44
CA THR A 61 15.48 -13.05 8.61
C THR A 61 15.93 -14.33 7.92
N ALA A 62 15.25 -15.45 8.16
CA ALA A 62 15.57 -16.76 7.57
C ALA A 62 14.68 -17.11 6.38
N TYR A 63 13.43 -16.64 6.39
CA TYR A 63 12.46 -16.82 5.31
C TYR A 63 11.52 -15.62 5.23
N ARG A 64 10.84 -15.41 4.11
CA ARG A 64 9.76 -14.42 3.95
C ARG A 64 8.56 -15.09 3.30
N VAL A 65 7.38 -14.89 3.87
CA VAL A 65 6.14 -15.44 3.31
C VAL A 65 5.55 -14.41 2.36
N ASP A 66 5.42 -14.79 1.09
CA ASP A 66 4.77 -14.02 0.03
C ASP A 66 5.03 -12.50 0.09
N PRO A 67 6.29 -12.06 -0.13
CA PRO A 67 6.62 -10.66 -0.01
C PRO A 67 6.12 -9.82 -1.19
N ILE A 68 5.79 -10.44 -2.33
CA ILE A 68 5.23 -9.75 -3.50
C ILE A 68 3.74 -9.60 -3.28
N GLN A 69 3.24 -8.37 -3.36
CA GLN A 69 1.86 -8.04 -3.07
C GLN A 69 1.27 -7.27 -4.25
N GLN A 70 -0.02 -7.52 -4.49
CA GLN A 70 -0.80 -6.84 -5.50
C GLN A 70 -2.08 -6.32 -4.85
N VAL A 71 -2.41 -5.06 -5.11
CA VAL A 71 -3.64 -4.43 -4.63
C VAL A 71 -4.33 -3.79 -5.83
N SER A 72 -5.63 -4.04 -5.96
CA SER A 72 -6.46 -3.50 -7.03
C SER A 72 -7.64 -2.69 -6.49
N VAL A 73 -8.07 -1.73 -7.29
CA VAL A 73 -9.25 -0.90 -7.07
C VAL A 73 -10.04 -0.85 -8.38
N GLU A 74 -11.33 -1.18 -8.28
CA GLU A 74 -12.24 -1.13 -9.41
C GLU A 74 -13.12 0.13 -9.36
N ARG A 75 -13.35 0.74 -10.52
CA ARG A 75 -14.22 1.90 -10.72
C ARG A 75 -15.01 1.79 -12.01
N VAL A 76 -16.30 2.13 -11.96
CA VAL A 76 -17.10 2.35 -13.18
C VAL A 76 -17.21 3.85 -13.42
N VAL A 77 -16.63 4.32 -14.52
CA VAL A 77 -16.60 5.74 -14.90
C VAL A 77 -17.59 6.01 -16.03
N ALA A 78 -18.27 7.16 -15.97
CA ALA A 78 -19.20 7.61 -17.00
C ALA A 78 -18.47 8.21 -18.23
N MET A 79 -17.48 7.49 -18.73
CA MET A 79 -16.66 7.83 -19.89
C MET A 79 -16.46 6.58 -20.75
N SER A 80 -16.38 6.75 -22.06
CA SER A 80 -15.92 5.69 -22.97
C SER A 80 -14.41 5.40 -22.76
N PRO A 81 -13.89 4.23 -23.19
CA PRO A 81 -12.47 3.92 -22.99
C PRO A 81 -11.52 4.97 -23.57
N VAL A 82 -11.88 5.55 -24.72
CA VAL A 82 -11.08 6.60 -25.39
C VAL A 82 -11.05 7.89 -24.57
N GLU A 83 -12.19 8.29 -24.00
CA GLU A 83 -12.28 9.45 -23.11
C GLU A 83 -11.50 9.20 -21.81
N THR A 84 -11.58 7.99 -21.25
CA THR A 84 -10.80 7.59 -20.08
C THR A 84 -9.30 7.67 -20.34
N VAL A 85 -8.79 7.13 -21.45
CA VAL A 85 -7.37 7.25 -21.83
C VAL A 85 -6.97 8.72 -21.99
N THR A 86 -7.82 9.53 -22.62
CA THR A 86 -7.58 10.97 -22.78
C THR A 86 -7.51 11.70 -21.43
N ARG A 87 -8.36 11.33 -20.46
CA ARG A 87 -8.33 11.87 -19.10
C ARG A 87 -7.06 11.46 -18.35
N LEU A 88 -6.65 10.19 -18.47
CA LEU A 88 -5.44 9.66 -17.86
C LEU A 88 -4.18 10.34 -18.38
N ALA A 89 -4.12 10.62 -19.69
CA ALA A 89 -2.97 11.28 -20.33
C ALA A 89 -2.70 12.71 -19.83
N ARG A 90 -3.70 13.38 -19.21
CA ARG A 90 -3.54 14.69 -18.57
C ARG A 90 -2.87 14.62 -17.20
N GLY A 91 -2.81 13.44 -16.59
CA GLY A 91 -2.26 13.23 -15.26
C GLY A 91 -3.24 13.50 -14.12
N PRO A 92 -2.84 13.18 -12.89
CA PRO A 92 -3.64 13.38 -11.70
C PRO A 92 -3.63 14.85 -11.22
N ASP A 93 -4.73 15.26 -10.60
CA ASP A 93 -4.84 16.49 -9.81
C ASP A 93 -4.98 16.12 -8.32
N PHE A 94 -3.98 16.46 -7.53
CA PHE A 94 -3.94 16.18 -6.09
C PHE A 94 -4.54 17.31 -5.23
N SER A 95 -5.40 18.13 -5.80
CA SER A 95 -6.11 19.21 -5.09
C SER A 95 -7.13 18.70 -4.05
N ALA A 96 -7.64 17.47 -4.24
CA ALA A 96 -8.61 16.86 -3.34
C ALA A 96 -8.03 16.52 -1.97
N GLU A 97 -8.84 16.66 -0.92
CA GLU A 97 -8.42 16.26 0.42
C GLU A 97 -8.20 14.75 0.53
N ARG A 98 -7.16 14.36 1.25
CA ARG A 98 -6.87 12.95 1.55
C ARG A 98 -7.97 12.35 2.44
N PRO A 99 -8.41 11.10 2.17
CA PRO A 99 -9.29 10.34 3.04
C PRO A 99 -8.84 10.32 4.51
N PHE A 100 -9.79 10.22 5.43
CA PHE A 100 -9.54 10.25 6.88
C PHE A 100 -8.47 9.25 7.31
N LEU A 101 -8.51 8.01 6.81
CA LEU A 101 -7.53 6.97 7.15
C LEU A 101 -6.10 7.41 6.85
N LEU A 102 -5.85 7.93 5.64
CA LEU A 102 -4.54 8.37 5.18
C LEU A 102 -4.05 9.60 5.94
N ARG A 103 -4.97 10.50 6.32
CA ARG A 103 -4.65 11.66 7.17
C ARG A 103 -4.29 11.26 8.59
N LEU A 104 -5.05 10.33 9.18
CA LEU A 104 -4.85 9.87 10.55
C LEU A 104 -3.51 9.15 10.71
N THR A 105 -3.15 8.31 9.75
CA THR A 105 -1.94 7.49 9.81
C THR A 105 -0.70 8.23 9.31
N GLY A 106 -0.89 9.34 8.60
CA GLY A 106 0.19 10.04 7.92
C GLY A 106 0.78 9.23 6.76
N TYR A 107 0.00 8.29 6.19
CA TYR A 107 0.46 7.48 5.06
C TYR A 107 0.82 8.38 3.87
N PRO A 108 2.00 8.18 3.26
CA PRO A 108 2.45 9.04 2.18
C PRO A 108 1.62 8.78 0.91
N THR A 109 1.10 9.85 0.33
CA THR A 109 0.46 9.84 -0.98
C THR A 109 1.17 10.84 -1.89
N PRO A 110 1.12 10.65 -3.22
CA PRO A 110 1.61 11.64 -4.14
C PRO A 110 0.94 13.00 -3.91
N THR A 111 1.72 14.08 -3.98
CA THR A 111 1.21 15.46 -3.83
C THR A 111 1.35 16.28 -5.10
N THR A 112 2.29 15.89 -5.97
CA THR A 112 2.47 16.48 -7.29
C THR A 112 2.78 15.39 -8.30
N ALA A 113 2.41 15.62 -9.55
CA ALA A 113 2.80 14.81 -10.70
C ALA A 113 3.35 15.72 -11.79
N SER A 114 4.34 15.22 -12.51
CA SER A 114 4.89 15.86 -13.69
C SER A 114 5.15 14.80 -14.75
N GLY A 115 4.73 15.08 -15.98
CA GLY A 115 4.63 14.10 -17.05
C GLY A 115 3.43 14.46 -17.92
N THR A 116 3.41 13.99 -19.16
CA THR A 116 2.27 14.19 -20.06
C THR A 116 2.26 13.09 -21.10
N GLY A 117 1.08 12.53 -21.37
CA GLY A 117 0.91 11.44 -22.33
C GLY A 117 1.05 10.05 -21.71
N LEU A 118 0.84 9.04 -22.57
CA LEU A 118 0.82 7.62 -22.22
C LEU A 118 1.52 6.77 -23.29
N GLU A 119 2.37 7.37 -24.12
CA GLU A 119 3.15 6.59 -25.09
C GLU A 119 4.20 5.74 -24.36
N VAL A 120 4.53 4.57 -24.90
CA VAL A 120 5.57 3.71 -24.31
C VAL A 120 6.89 4.48 -24.22
N GLY A 121 7.55 4.41 -23.07
CA GLY A 121 8.73 5.20 -22.71
C GLY A 121 8.42 6.56 -22.08
N THR A 122 7.15 6.99 -22.02
CA THR A 122 6.77 8.23 -21.33
C THR A 122 7.01 8.08 -19.84
N ARG A 123 7.65 9.09 -19.24
CA ARG A 123 7.94 9.12 -17.80
C ARG A 123 7.02 10.04 -17.04
N TRP A 124 6.60 9.57 -15.88
CA TRP A 124 5.85 10.33 -14.88
C TRP A 124 6.66 10.40 -13.60
N SER A 125 6.89 11.61 -13.10
CA SER A 125 7.53 11.84 -11.80
C SER A 125 6.49 12.31 -10.80
N PHE A 126 6.35 11.58 -9.70
CA PHE A 126 5.46 11.91 -8.59
C PHE A 126 6.28 12.29 -7.37
N LEU A 127 5.81 13.27 -6.59
CA LEU A 127 6.43 13.61 -5.32
C LEU A 127 5.71 12.89 -4.17
N LEU A 128 6.41 11.96 -3.52
CA LEU A 128 5.89 11.13 -2.44
C LEU A 128 6.66 11.44 -1.15
N ALA A 129 5.98 12.05 -0.17
CA ALA A 129 6.60 12.54 1.08
C ALA A 129 7.82 13.45 0.86
N GLY A 130 7.81 14.25 -0.21
CA GLY A 130 8.87 15.22 -0.53
C GLY A 130 10.00 14.68 -1.41
N ASP A 131 10.01 13.38 -1.70
CA ASP A 131 11.03 12.72 -2.53
C ASP A 131 10.40 12.18 -3.83
N PRO A 132 11.12 12.19 -4.96
CA PRO A 132 10.57 11.78 -6.24
C PRO A 132 10.50 10.25 -6.39
N ILE A 133 9.44 9.80 -7.07
CA ILE A 133 9.32 8.47 -7.66
C ILE A 133 8.98 8.62 -9.14
N VAL A 134 9.76 7.97 -10.00
CA VAL A 134 9.62 8.02 -11.46
C VAL A 134 9.11 6.70 -11.96
N THR A 135 8.00 6.75 -12.69
CA THR A 135 7.44 5.62 -13.43
C THR A 135 7.60 5.83 -14.92
N GLU A 136 7.66 4.73 -15.66
CA GLU A 136 7.73 4.72 -17.12
C GLU A 136 6.60 3.85 -17.67
N VAL A 137 5.92 4.32 -18.72
CA VAL A 137 4.93 3.52 -19.44
C VAL A 137 5.66 2.42 -20.21
N VAL A 138 5.43 1.17 -19.83
CA VAL A 138 6.09 0.00 -20.44
C VAL A 138 5.20 -0.74 -21.43
N ALA A 139 3.88 -0.56 -21.32
CA ALA A 139 2.92 -1.07 -22.31
C ALA A 139 1.71 -0.14 -22.38
N HIS A 140 1.20 0.05 -23.59
CA HIS A 140 -0.05 0.75 -23.84
C HIS A 140 -0.74 0.13 -25.05
N ASP A 141 -1.93 -0.41 -24.83
CA ASP A 141 -2.85 -0.87 -25.86
C ASP A 141 -4.26 -0.28 -25.62
N GLN A 142 -5.23 -0.68 -26.44
CA GLN A 142 -6.60 -0.14 -26.38
C GLN A 142 -7.33 -0.38 -25.04
N ARG A 143 -6.88 -1.35 -24.24
CA ARG A 143 -7.54 -1.77 -23.00
C ARG A 143 -6.60 -1.82 -21.80
N ARG A 144 -5.30 -1.70 -21.98
CA ARG A 144 -4.33 -1.80 -20.89
C ARG A 144 -3.23 -0.75 -21.00
N ILE A 145 -2.92 -0.13 -19.88
CA ILE A 145 -1.75 0.70 -19.70
C ILE A 145 -0.95 0.11 -18.54
N ALA A 146 0.35 -0.11 -18.72
CA ALA A 146 1.23 -0.62 -17.67
C ALA A 146 2.40 0.33 -17.43
N PHE A 147 2.76 0.46 -16.16
CA PHE A 147 3.81 1.32 -15.66
C PHE A 147 4.83 0.50 -14.88
N ALA A 148 6.11 0.75 -15.09
CA ALA A 148 7.17 0.26 -14.23
C ALA A 148 7.76 1.41 -13.42
N VAL A 149 8.16 1.14 -12.18
CA VAL A 149 8.96 2.09 -11.39
C VAL A 149 10.40 1.99 -11.87
N VAL A 150 10.93 3.07 -12.44
CA VAL A 150 12.30 3.12 -12.98
C VAL A 150 13.27 3.84 -12.04
N GLU A 151 12.76 4.70 -11.17
CA GLU A 151 13.52 5.37 -10.14
C GLU A 151 12.62 5.62 -8.93
N ASP A 152 13.12 5.39 -7.73
CA ASP A 152 12.37 5.66 -6.53
C ASP A 152 13.36 6.12 -5.45
N GLN A 153 13.25 7.38 -5.08
CA GLN A 153 14.01 8.00 -4.00
C GLN A 153 13.16 8.18 -2.75
N SER A 154 11.91 7.69 -2.78
CA SER A 154 10.96 7.91 -1.71
C SER A 154 11.36 7.18 -0.44
N LYS A 155 11.02 7.78 0.70
CA LYS A 155 11.20 7.14 2.01
C LYS A 155 10.37 5.86 2.18
N THR A 156 9.37 5.64 1.34
CA THR A 156 8.56 4.42 1.37
C THR A 156 9.35 3.15 1.10
N GLN A 157 10.48 3.23 0.38
CA GLN A 157 11.39 2.11 0.14
C GLN A 157 11.86 1.38 1.40
N ARG A 158 11.82 2.06 2.55
CA ARG A 158 12.19 1.48 3.84
C ARG A 158 11.22 0.39 4.30
N TRP A 159 9.96 0.44 3.88
CA TRP A 159 8.92 -0.50 4.30
C TRP A 159 8.23 -1.23 3.15
N LEU A 160 8.23 -0.67 1.93
CA LEU A 160 7.70 -1.32 0.74
C LEU A 160 8.49 -0.86 -0.49
N HIS A 161 8.70 -1.75 -1.45
CA HIS A 161 9.37 -1.42 -2.70
C HIS A 161 8.37 -1.50 -3.85
N TRP A 162 8.08 -0.37 -4.48
CA TRP A 162 7.18 -0.33 -5.63
C TRP A 162 7.81 -1.01 -6.85
N GLN A 163 7.05 -1.86 -7.53
CA GLN A 163 7.47 -2.49 -8.78
C GLN A 163 6.83 -1.78 -9.98
N GLY A 164 5.55 -1.46 -9.88
CA GLY A 164 4.79 -0.88 -10.98
C GLY A 164 3.29 -0.92 -10.73
N GLY A 165 2.54 -0.79 -11.81
CA GLY A 165 1.10 -0.90 -11.78
C GLY A 165 0.50 -0.96 -13.18
N SER A 166 -0.78 -1.23 -13.26
CA SER A 166 -1.51 -1.23 -14.51
C SER A 166 -2.92 -0.69 -14.36
N ILE A 167 -3.44 -0.17 -15.46
CA ILE A 167 -4.82 0.26 -15.61
C ILE A 167 -5.43 -0.60 -16.71
N GLN A 168 -6.47 -1.35 -16.38
CA GLN A 168 -7.24 -2.15 -17.32
C GLN A 168 -8.60 -1.48 -17.57
N LEU A 169 -9.00 -1.38 -18.83
CA LEU A 169 -10.24 -0.75 -19.28
C LEU A 169 -11.14 -1.81 -19.92
N THR A 170 -12.35 -1.94 -19.40
CA THR A 170 -13.38 -2.83 -19.93
C THR A 170 -14.60 -2.00 -20.33
N PRO A 171 -14.92 -1.88 -21.65
CA PRO A 171 -16.10 -1.16 -22.09
C PRO A 171 -17.39 -1.89 -21.66
N ARG A 172 -18.40 -1.11 -21.26
CA ARG A 172 -19.73 -1.61 -20.89
C ARG A 172 -20.77 -1.21 -21.94
N ALA A 173 -21.87 -1.95 -21.98
CA ALA A 173 -22.92 -1.79 -23.01
C ALA A 173 -23.66 -0.44 -22.94
N ASP A 174 -23.65 0.21 -21.77
CA ASP A 174 -24.24 1.52 -21.50
C ASP A 174 -23.34 2.70 -21.87
N GLY A 175 -22.17 2.43 -22.48
CA GLY A 175 -21.17 3.44 -22.86
C GLY A 175 -20.25 3.86 -21.72
N THR A 176 -20.39 3.28 -20.52
CA THR A 176 -19.44 3.46 -19.41
C THR A 176 -18.23 2.56 -19.55
N THR A 177 -17.19 2.81 -18.75
CA THR A 177 -15.98 1.98 -18.70
C THR A 177 -15.73 1.52 -17.28
N GLU A 178 -15.50 0.23 -17.12
CA GLU A 178 -14.94 -0.33 -15.90
C GLU A 178 -13.42 -0.23 -15.96
N VAL A 179 -12.84 0.31 -14.90
CA VAL A 179 -11.42 0.61 -14.75
C VAL A 179 -10.91 -0.15 -13.54
N ASP A 180 -9.99 -1.09 -13.77
CA ASP A 180 -9.25 -1.77 -12.72
C ASP A 180 -7.85 -1.17 -12.66
N LEU A 181 -7.56 -0.47 -11.56
CA LEU A 181 -6.23 0.01 -11.24
C LEU A 181 -5.59 -1.00 -10.32
N THR A 182 -4.41 -1.46 -10.71
CA THR A 182 -3.62 -2.42 -9.94
C THR A 182 -2.24 -1.83 -9.67
N VAL A 183 -1.74 -2.01 -8.44
CA VAL A 183 -0.35 -1.71 -8.08
C VAL A 183 0.34 -2.95 -7.53
N GLU A 184 1.62 -3.09 -7.86
CA GLU A 184 2.47 -4.20 -7.45
C GLU A 184 3.64 -3.67 -6.63
N PHE A 185 3.90 -4.30 -5.48
CA PHE A 185 5.00 -3.92 -4.60
C PHE A 185 5.57 -5.14 -3.88
N THR A 186 6.76 -4.98 -3.32
CA THR A 186 7.37 -5.97 -2.41
C THR A 186 7.35 -5.42 -0.99
N ARG A 187 6.67 -6.10 -0.08
CA ARG A 187 6.66 -5.81 1.36
C ARG A 187 8.04 -5.98 1.97
N ARG A 188 8.45 -5.03 2.81
CA ARG A 188 9.71 -5.09 3.56
C ARG A 188 9.51 -5.25 5.06
N LEU A 189 8.30 -5.02 5.57
CA LEU A 189 7.95 -5.18 6.98
C LEU A 189 7.45 -6.58 7.29
N ASP A 190 8.08 -7.28 8.21
CA ASP A 190 7.72 -8.63 8.67
C ASP A 190 7.27 -8.60 10.14
N PRO A 191 6.34 -9.49 10.56
CA PRO A 191 5.83 -10.67 9.85
C PRO A 191 4.64 -10.40 8.91
N SER A 192 4.44 -11.26 7.90
CA SER A 192 3.40 -11.14 6.85
C SER A 192 1.99 -11.08 7.41
N TRP A 193 1.67 -11.95 8.38
CA TRP A 193 0.33 -12.04 8.95
C TRP A 193 -0.12 -10.75 9.65
N TYR A 194 0.85 -9.92 10.08
CA TYR A 194 0.58 -8.65 10.75
C TYR A 194 0.66 -7.48 9.77
N PHE A 195 1.81 -7.31 9.09
CA PHE A 195 2.03 -6.16 8.22
C PHE A 195 1.37 -6.29 6.85
N GLY A 196 1.18 -7.50 6.32
CA GLY A 196 0.54 -7.72 5.02
C GLY A 196 -0.87 -7.13 4.93
N PRO A 197 -1.80 -7.48 5.84
CA PRO A 197 -3.14 -6.90 5.83
C PRO A 197 -3.16 -5.38 6.03
N ILE A 198 -2.26 -4.84 6.87
CA ILE A 198 -2.17 -3.41 7.14
C ILE A 198 -1.68 -2.65 5.91
N GLU A 199 -0.60 -3.12 5.28
CA GLU A 199 -0.05 -2.52 4.07
C GLU A 199 -1.05 -2.59 2.92
N ALA A 200 -1.73 -3.72 2.73
CA ALA A 200 -2.77 -3.88 1.70
C ALA A 200 -3.91 -2.86 1.90
N ALA A 201 -4.37 -2.64 3.14
CA ALA A 201 -5.40 -1.66 3.45
C ALA A 201 -4.93 -0.21 3.19
N MET A 202 -3.71 0.15 3.58
CA MET A 202 -3.16 1.50 3.36
C MET A 202 -2.89 1.79 1.89
N VAL A 203 -2.31 0.81 1.17
CA VAL A 203 -2.07 0.89 -0.28
C VAL A 203 -3.40 0.97 -1.02
N GLY A 204 -4.40 0.17 -0.64
CA GLY A 204 -5.74 0.21 -1.22
C GLY A 204 -6.40 1.58 -1.06
N ALA A 205 -6.38 2.14 0.15
CA ALA A 205 -6.89 3.49 0.39
C ALA A 205 -6.10 4.57 -0.39
N GLY A 206 -4.78 4.41 -0.51
CA GLY A 206 -3.94 5.30 -1.32
C GLY A 206 -4.25 5.21 -2.82
N LEU A 207 -4.51 4.00 -3.32
CA LEU A 207 -4.88 3.73 -4.70
C LEU A 207 -6.28 4.24 -5.03
N ASP A 208 -7.24 4.10 -4.12
CA ASP A 208 -8.56 4.72 -4.21
C ASP A 208 -8.44 6.24 -4.36
N HIS A 209 -7.66 6.88 -3.49
CA HIS A 209 -7.42 8.33 -3.56
C HIS A 209 -6.70 8.74 -4.85
N PHE A 210 -5.76 7.91 -5.32
CA PHE A 210 -5.09 8.14 -6.59
C PHE A 210 -6.06 8.05 -7.77
N ALA A 211 -6.98 7.08 -7.78
CA ALA A 211 -8.03 6.98 -8.79
C ALA A 211 -8.91 8.24 -8.81
N ASP A 212 -9.28 8.78 -7.66
CA ASP A 212 -10.02 10.05 -7.56
C ASP A 212 -9.21 11.23 -8.14
N SER A 213 -7.90 11.30 -7.86
CA SER A 213 -7.02 12.34 -8.42
C SER A 213 -6.90 12.26 -9.95
N LEU A 214 -7.01 11.06 -10.52
CA LEU A 214 -7.09 10.81 -11.95
C LEU A 214 -8.48 11.17 -12.54
N GLY A 215 -9.43 11.63 -11.73
CA GLY A 215 -10.79 11.94 -12.13
C GLY A 215 -11.60 10.70 -12.49
N LEU A 216 -11.21 9.52 -11.98
CA LEU A 216 -11.94 8.26 -12.17
C LEU A 216 -13.01 8.09 -11.10
N THR A 217 -13.81 9.14 -10.91
CA THR A 217 -14.90 9.13 -9.95
C THR A 217 -15.98 8.16 -10.41
N ALA A 218 -16.45 7.30 -9.50
CA ALA A 218 -17.55 6.40 -9.80
C ALA A 218 -18.76 7.19 -10.32
N GLY A 219 -19.30 6.79 -11.48
CA GLY A 219 -20.57 7.31 -11.95
C GLY A 219 -21.64 7.02 -10.89
N ALA A 220 -22.53 7.97 -10.62
CA ALA A 220 -23.66 7.76 -9.73
C ALA A 220 -24.39 6.48 -10.15
N ARG A 221 -24.46 5.50 -9.24
CA ARG A 221 -25.23 4.27 -9.45
C ARG A 221 -26.66 4.70 -9.80
N PRO A 222 -27.27 4.24 -10.91
CA PRO A 222 -28.70 4.46 -11.11
C PRO A 222 -29.41 3.90 -9.87
N THR A 223 -30.10 4.75 -9.15
CA THR A 223 -31.03 4.32 -8.12
C THR A 223 -32.21 3.70 -8.85
N ASP A 224 -32.31 2.37 -8.82
CA ASP A 224 -33.55 1.65 -9.14
C ASP A 224 -34.67 2.02 -8.15
#